data_AF-A0A7Y5DYG6-F1
#
_entry.id   AF-A0A7Y5DYG6-F1
#
_cell.length_a   1.000
_cell.length_b   1.000
_cell.length_c   1.000
_cell.angle_alpha   90.00
_cell.angle_beta   90.00
_cell.angle_gamma   90.00
#
_symmetry.space_group_name_H-M   'P 1'
#
loop_
_entity.id
_entity.type
_entity.pdbx_description
1 polymer ?
#
loop_
_entity_poly.entity_id
_entity_poly.type
_entity_poly.pdbx_seq_one_letter_code
_entity_poly.pdbx_strand_id
1 'polypeptide(L)'
;ATGERGGETGWFVVGDNGLFLDVASALAPSPLTASLTGRKVRGLDVTGAGDGEALWFSSDDGAFVRRGSSLTTLAISSGKVEAAVGIDAHRALLFGGGTTWEADIDTGGLRRVGVGLSAVHGFDHDVDGTVYVATDAGLLVRTPSGDLSVRTFAAPGAPARSVSAVSVGLDGLAAVVGTDVVVVSAAGSLVVGTASTGAKLAFDANGDLWVAAEGKVSRLAAGKPVSFERDVKPFMTQRCQSCHASGAAGAPIRAFDTYETSKAAAGEIVKRLRADARPVMPPPSMGKLTPADYRVVVRWALTGTPL
;
A
#
# COMPACT_ATOMS: atom_id res chain seq x y z
N ALA A 1 5.10 5.48 13.12
CA ALA A 1 4.85 4.72 11.88
C ALA A 1 3.59 3.89 12.09
N THR A 2 2.81 3.68 11.03
CA THR A 2 1.58 2.88 11.06
C THR A 2 1.65 1.84 9.95
N GLY A 3 1.17 0.63 10.21
CA GLY A 3 1.06 -0.44 9.22
C GLY A 3 -0.31 -1.09 9.29
N GLU A 4 -0.96 -1.31 8.15
CA GLU A 4 -2.25 -1.99 8.06
C GLU A 4 -2.06 -3.51 7.98
N ARG A 5 -2.93 -4.26 8.66
CA ARG A 5 -2.85 -5.71 8.71
C ARG A 5 -3.65 -6.31 7.55
N GLY A 6 -3.01 -7.07 6.66
CA GLY A 6 -3.58 -7.50 5.37
C GLY A 6 -4.75 -8.48 5.38
N GLY A 7 -5.44 -8.72 6.51
CA GLY A 7 -6.58 -9.66 6.54
C GLY A 7 -7.35 -9.79 7.84
N GLU A 8 -6.86 -9.25 8.96
CA GLU A 8 -7.57 -9.20 10.25
C GLU A 8 -7.66 -7.74 10.72
N THR A 9 -8.77 -7.36 11.35
CA THR A 9 -9.00 -6.00 11.82
C THR A 9 -7.92 -5.59 12.84
N GLY A 10 -7.15 -4.56 12.55
CA GLY A 10 -6.23 -3.94 13.49
C GLY A 10 -5.11 -3.15 12.80
N TRP A 11 -4.61 -2.13 13.49
CA TRP A 11 -3.51 -1.28 13.05
C TRP A 11 -2.31 -1.53 13.93
N PHE A 12 -1.13 -1.64 13.32
CA PHE A 12 0.10 -1.50 14.07
C PHE A 12 0.44 -0.02 14.25
N VAL A 13 0.70 0.38 15.49
CA VAL A 13 1.09 1.74 15.85
C VAL A 13 2.43 1.69 16.57
N VAL A 14 3.41 2.41 16.06
CA VAL A 14 4.71 2.59 16.73
C VAL A 14 4.69 3.89 17.52
N GLY A 15 4.99 3.81 18.81
CA GLY A 15 5.28 4.94 19.67
C GLY A 15 6.64 4.81 20.36
N ASP A 16 7.02 5.81 21.15
CA ASP A 16 8.32 5.83 21.85
C ASP A 16 8.49 4.66 22.82
N ASN A 17 7.38 4.10 23.31
CA ASN A 17 7.33 2.99 24.28
C ASN A 17 7.07 1.63 23.61
N GLY A 18 7.21 1.52 22.29
CA GLY A 18 7.17 0.26 21.56
C GLY A 18 6.09 0.18 20.49
N LEU A 19 5.68 -1.05 20.18
CA LEU A 19 4.73 -1.37 19.12
C LEU A 19 3.39 -1.75 19.74
N PHE A 20 2.31 -1.15 19.26
CA PHE A 20 0.95 -1.38 19.72
C PHE A 20 0.13 -1.96 18.57
N LEU A 21 -0.88 -2.74 18.93
CA LEU A 21 -1.89 -3.25 18.02
C LEU A 21 -3.24 -2.69 18.45
N ASP A 22 -4.01 -2.17 17.50
CA ASP A 22 -5.42 -1.90 17.72
C ASP A 22 -6.20 -3.22 17.77
N VAL A 23 -6.70 -3.56 18.94
CA VAL A 23 -7.56 -4.73 19.19
C VAL A 23 -8.89 -4.20 19.71
N ALA A 24 -9.96 -4.37 18.92
CA ALA A 24 -11.29 -3.92 19.27
C ALA A 24 -11.38 -2.42 19.62
N SER A 25 -10.72 -1.56 18.83
CA SER A 25 -10.67 -0.09 19.04
C SER A 25 -9.89 0.34 20.29
N ALA A 26 -9.05 -0.54 20.84
CA ALA A 26 -8.15 -0.24 21.94
C ALA A 26 -6.71 -0.58 21.55
N LEU A 27 -5.78 0.35 21.83
CA LEU A 27 -4.36 0.09 21.64
C LEU A 27 -3.84 -0.82 22.76
N ALA A 28 -3.46 -2.04 22.41
CA ALA A 28 -2.80 -2.99 23.28
C ALA A 28 -1.31 -3.12 22.90
N PRO A 29 -0.38 -3.31 23.84
CA PRO A 29 1.01 -3.62 23.51
C PRO A 29 1.09 -4.88 22.63
N SER A 30 1.84 -4.80 21.53
CA SER A 30 2.17 -5.96 20.70
C SER A 30 3.03 -6.94 21.49
N PRO A 31 2.95 -8.27 21.24
CA PRO A 31 3.92 -9.23 21.77
C PRO A 31 5.38 -8.88 21.46
N LEU A 32 5.63 -8.08 20.41
CA LEU A 32 6.95 -7.59 20.06
C LEU A 32 7.45 -6.41 20.89
N THR A 33 6.59 -5.78 21.69
CA THR A 33 6.96 -4.60 22.49
C THR A 33 8.21 -4.84 23.31
N ALA A 34 8.29 -5.99 24.00
CA ALA A 34 9.44 -6.34 24.83
C ALA A 34 10.74 -6.46 24.00
N SER A 35 10.67 -6.99 22.78
CA SER A 35 11.81 -7.10 21.85
C SER A 35 12.22 -5.76 21.22
N LEU A 36 11.37 -4.74 21.33
CA LEU A 36 11.59 -3.39 20.82
C LEU A 36 11.94 -2.37 21.91
N THR A 37 11.89 -2.76 23.19
CA THR A 37 12.23 -1.88 24.30
C THR A 37 13.62 -1.27 24.10
N GLY A 38 13.69 0.06 24.14
CA GLY A 38 14.94 0.81 23.96
C GLY A 38 15.36 1.04 22.50
N ARG A 39 14.59 0.52 21.52
CA ARG A 39 14.86 0.72 20.09
C ARG A 39 13.97 1.79 19.52
N LYS A 40 14.55 2.75 18.80
CA LYS A 40 13.78 3.73 18.06
C LYS A 40 13.41 3.19 16.68
N VAL A 41 12.21 2.65 16.56
CA VAL A 41 11.66 2.21 15.26
C VAL A 41 11.46 3.43 14.34
N ARG A 42 12.04 3.35 13.14
CA ARG A 42 12.07 4.44 12.13
C ARG A 42 11.01 4.27 11.06
N GLY A 43 10.79 3.03 10.65
CA GLY A 43 9.81 2.64 9.64
C GLY A 43 9.24 1.27 9.98
N LEU A 44 7.98 1.08 9.63
CA LEU A 44 7.23 -0.14 9.84
C LEU A 44 6.43 -0.40 8.57
N ASP A 45 6.49 -1.61 8.05
CA ASP A 45 5.74 -2.07 6.89
C ASP A 45 5.14 -3.45 7.17
N VAL A 46 4.02 -3.75 6.53
CA VAL A 46 3.31 -5.01 6.67
C VAL A 46 2.99 -5.55 5.29
N THR A 47 3.34 -6.81 5.05
CA THR A 47 3.01 -7.51 3.81
C THR A 47 2.29 -8.81 4.11
N GLY A 48 1.41 -9.24 3.20
CA GLY A 48 0.68 -10.50 3.35
C GLY A 48 -0.42 -10.44 4.40
N ALA A 49 -0.98 -11.60 4.74
CA ALA A 49 -2.11 -11.75 5.63
C ALA A 49 -2.10 -13.13 6.30
N GLY A 50 -2.72 -13.24 7.48
CA GLY A 50 -2.83 -14.51 8.22
C GLY A 50 -1.46 -15.13 8.47
N ASP A 51 -1.30 -16.42 8.11
CA ASP A 51 -0.03 -17.14 8.24
C ASP A 51 1.08 -16.62 7.32
N GLY A 52 0.71 -15.91 6.25
CA GLY A 52 1.62 -15.26 5.31
C GLY A 52 1.96 -13.81 5.69
N GLU A 53 1.50 -13.32 6.83
CA GLU A 53 1.82 -11.96 7.28
C GLU A 53 3.30 -11.85 7.69
N ALA A 54 3.96 -10.80 7.20
CA ALA A 54 5.28 -10.39 7.62
C ALA A 54 5.28 -8.91 8.03
N LEU A 55 5.83 -8.64 9.21
CA LEU A 55 6.04 -7.29 9.73
C LEU A 55 7.52 -6.92 9.52
N TRP A 56 7.79 -5.99 8.61
CA TRP A 56 9.12 -5.47 8.33
C TRP A 56 9.32 -4.15 9.06
N PHE A 57 10.47 -3.95 9.67
CA PHE A 57 10.77 -2.66 10.28
C PHE A 57 12.26 -2.38 10.36
N SER A 58 12.56 -1.10 10.52
CA SER A 58 13.92 -0.61 10.77
C SER A 58 13.96 0.12 12.11
N SER A 59 15.08 0.00 12.81
CA SER A 59 15.40 0.81 13.99
C SER A 59 16.80 1.42 13.88
N ASP A 60 17.23 2.11 14.92
CA ASP A 60 18.63 2.44 15.16
C ASP A 60 19.60 1.25 15.11
N ASP A 61 19.16 0.04 15.46
CA ASP A 61 19.99 -1.17 15.55
C ASP A 61 20.05 -2.00 14.26
N GLY A 62 19.19 -1.71 13.27
CA GLY A 62 19.18 -2.44 11.99
C GLY A 62 17.78 -2.67 11.42
N ALA A 63 17.67 -3.67 10.54
CA ALA A 63 16.42 -4.13 9.97
C ALA A 63 15.98 -5.46 10.59
N PHE A 64 14.67 -5.63 10.67
CA PHE A 64 14.05 -6.78 11.28
C PHE A 64 12.82 -7.22 10.48
N VAL A 65 12.54 -8.51 10.51
CA VAL A 65 11.28 -9.08 10.02
C VAL A 65 10.69 -9.98 11.09
N ARG A 66 9.38 -9.88 11.32
CA ARG A 66 8.64 -10.83 12.12
C ARG A 66 7.67 -11.63 11.27
N ARG A 67 7.70 -12.95 11.41
CA ARG A 67 6.76 -13.91 10.81
C ARG A 67 6.33 -14.91 11.87
N GLY A 68 5.02 -15.03 12.10
CA GLY A 68 4.49 -15.83 13.21
C GLY A 68 5.07 -15.39 14.55
N SER A 69 5.74 -16.28 15.27
CA SER A 69 6.45 -15.97 16.52
C SER A 69 7.93 -15.64 16.34
N SER A 70 8.47 -15.79 15.13
CA SER A 70 9.89 -15.58 14.85
C SER A 70 10.19 -14.11 14.55
N LEU A 71 11.27 -13.60 15.14
CA LEU A 71 11.86 -12.30 14.83
C LEU A 71 13.27 -12.53 14.28
N THR A 72 13.51 -12.09 13.05
CA THR A 72 14.80 -12.25 12.35
C THR A 72 15.44 -10.89 12.13
N THR A 73 16.71 -10.76 12.48
CA THR A 73 17.54 -9.57 12.19
C THR A 73 18.17 -9.71 10.81
N LEU A 74 18.10 -8.64 10.01
CA LEU A 74 18.69 -8.55 8.69
C LEU A 74 19.94 -7.67 8.76
N ALA A 75 21.11 -8.26 8.56
CA ALA A 75 22.37 -7.54 8.62
C ALA A 75 22.74 -6.98 7.23
N ILE A 76 22.98 -5.67 7.12
CA ILE A 76 23.56 -5.07 5.91
C ILE A 76 24.96 -4.52 6.21
N SER A 77 25.86 -4.57 5.23
CA SER A 77 27.26 -4.20 5.42
C SER A 77 27.48 -2.70 5.68
N SER A 78 26.50 -1.83 5.40
CA SER A 78 26.60 -0.38 5.59
C SER A 78 26.33 0.10 7.03
N GLY A 79 26.09 -0.83 7.97
CA GLY A 79 25.79 -0.53 9.37
C GLY A 79 24.34 -0.14 9.56
N LYS A 80 24.00 1.13 9.31
CA LYS A 80 22.68 1.70 9.66
C LYS A 80 21.65 1.47 8.55
N VAL A 81 20.53 0.84 8.91
CA VAL A 81 19.35 0.75 8.06
C VAL A 81 18.45 1.98 8.29
N GLU A 82 18.08 2.64 7.21
CA GLU A 82 17.17 3.78 7.20
C GLU A 82 15.71 3.34 7.06
N ALA A 83 15.45 2.34 6.21
CA ALA A 83 14.13 1.76 6.00
C ALA A 83 14.24 0.28 5.61
N ALA A 84 13.24 -0.50 6.01
CA ALA A 84 12.96 -1.84 5.53
C ALA A 84 11.54 -1.85 4.99
N VAL A 85 11.39 -2.03 3.69
CA VAL A 85 10.12 -1.97 2.97
C VAL A 85 9.86 -3.35 2.40
N GLY A 86 8.77 -4.00 2.83
CA GLY A 86 8.41 -5.31 2.31
C GLY A 86 8.19 -5.26 0.80
N ILE A 87 8.35 -6.40 0.15
CA ILE A 87 7.89 -6.63 -1.23
C ILE A 87 6.78 -7.68 -1.16
N ASP A 88 7.03 -8.73 -0.38
CA ASP A 88 6.10 -9.78 -0.02
C ASP A 88 6.51 -10.35 1.35
N ALA A 89 5.92 -11.48 1.75
CA ALA A 89 6.21 -12.12 3.05
C ALA A 89 7.65 -12.63 3.20
N HIS A 90 8.42 -12.71 2.12
CA HIS A 90 9.74 -13.33 2.05
C HIS A 90 10.83 -12.35 1.61
N ARG A 91 10.46 -11.25 0.96
CA ARG A 91 11.39 -10.29 0.40
C ARG A 91 11.12 -8.86 0.85
N ALA A 92 12.18 -8.08 0.96
CA ALA A 92 12.11 -6.66 1.27
C ALA A 92 13.23 -5.86 0.58
N LEU A 93 12.98 -4.57 0.36
CA LEU A 93 14.00 -3.58 0.08
C LEU A 93 14.56 -3.04 1.40
N LEU A 94 15.87 -3.11 1.56
CA LEU A 94 16.62 -2.51 2.66
C LEU A 94 17.35 -1.27 2.13
N PHE A 95 17.28 -0.17 2.87
CA PHE A 95 17.91 1.10 2.51
C PHE A 95 18.89 1.52 3.59
N GLY A 96 20.08 1.97 3.20
CA GLY A 96 21.08 2.46 4.16
C GLY A 96 22.33 2.98 3.47
N GLY A 97 22.82 4.14 3.90
CA GLY A 97 24.07 4.70 3.35
C GLY A 97 23.99 4.97 1.84
N GLY A 98 22.80 5.36 1.35
CA GLY A 98 22.55 5.63 -0.07
C GLY A 98 22.57 4.41 -0.99
N THR A 99 22.60 3.19 -0.44
CA THR A 99 22.51 1.93 -1.19
C THR A 99 21.19 1.23 -0.89
N THR A 100 20.69 0.49 -1.87
CA THR A 100 19.49 -0.34 -1.76
C THR A 100 19.83 -1.79 -2.00
N TRP A 101 19.35 -2.67 -1.12
CA TRP A 101 19.47 -4.11 -1.23
C TRP A 101 18.08 -4.73 -1.30
N GLU A 102 17.94 -5.81 -2.06
CA GLU A 102 16.82 -6.73 -1.94
C GLU A 102 17.27 -7.90 -1.06
N ALA A 103 16.56 -8.08 0.05
CA ALA A 103 16.73 -9.18 0.97
C ALA A 103 15.73 -10.29 0.65
N ASP A 104 16.20 -11.53 0.68
CA ASP A 104 15.39 -12.74 0.62
C ASP A 104 15.67 -13.54 1.90
N ILE A 105 14.66 -13.66 2.75
CA ILE A 105 14.85 -14.21 4.11
C ILE A 105 14.87 -15.73 4.14
N ASP A 106 14.32 -16.39 3.12
CA ASP A 106 14.32 -17.84 3.03
C ASP A 106 15.71 -18.36 2.67
N THR A 107 16.41 -17.62 1.80
CA THR A 107 17.78 -17.93 1.38
C THR A 107 18.84 -17.24 2.23
N GLY A 108 18.46 -16.24 3.03
CA GLY A 108 19.39 -15.31 3.68
C GLY A 108 20.16 -14.44 2.69
N GLY A 109 19.69 -14.36 1.44
CA GLY A 109 20.34 -13.66 0.35
C GLY A 109 20.17 -12.15 0.44
N LEU A 110 21.24 -11.43 0.19
CA LEU A 110 21.23 -9.97 0.02
C LEU A 110 21.82 -9.60 -1.33
N ARG A 111 20.99 -9.01 -2.19
CA ARG A 111 21.40 -8.56 -3.52
C ARG A 111 21.37 -7.05 -3.56
N ARG A 112 22.49 -6.41 -3.89
CA ARG A 112 22.49 -4.95 -4.13
C ARG A 112 21.71 -4.65 -5.42
N VAL A 113 20.74 -3.74 -5.34
CA VAL A 113 19.83 -3.43 -6.46
C VAL A 113 19.87 -1.96 -6.89
N GLY A 114 20.45 -1.07 -6.09
CA GLY A 114 20.58 0.35 -6.44
C GLY A 114 21.60 1.09 -5.57
N VAL A 115 22.06 2.23 -6.07
CA VAL A 115 22.95 3.18 -5.37
C VAL A 115 22.52 4.61 -5.72
N GLY A 116 22.84 5.58 -4.85
CA GLY A 116 22.63 7.01 -5.11
C GLY A 116 21.20 7.48 -4.86
N LEU A 117 20.38 6.72 -4.14
CA LEU A 117 19.01 7.14 -3.81
C LEU A 117 18.93 8.10 -2.62
N SER A 118 20.03 8.26 -1.87
CA SER A 118 20.11 9.10 -0.66
C SER A 118 19.10 8.66 0.41
N ALA A 119 18.64 9.59 1.29
CA ALA A 119 17.81 9.26 2.44
C ALA A 119 16.39 8.84 2.01
N VAL A 120 15.81 7.88 2.74
CA VAL A 120 14.39 7.49 2.59
C VAL A 120 13.49 8.28 3.54
N HIS A 121 12.41 8.85 3.00
CA HIS A 121 11.46 9.70 3.74
C HIS A 121 10.09 9.06 3.98
N GLY A 122 9.75 8.06 3.17
CA GLY A 122 8.50 7.32 3.25
C GLY A 122 8.38 6.29 2.12
N PHE A 123 7.39 5.43 2.21
CA PHE A 123 7.08 4.44 1.19
C PHE A 123 5.59 4.09 1.23
N ASP A 124 5.09 3.51 0.15
CA ASP A 124 3.74 2.97 0.05
C ASP A 124 3.66 1.92 -1.06
N HIS A 125 2.56 1.17 -1.11
CA HIS A 125 2.33 0.06 -2.03
C HIS A 125 1.08 0.27 -2.87
N ASP A 126 1.12 -0.12 -4.15
CA ASP A 126 -0.11 -0.32 -4.94
C ASP A 126 -0.60 -1.76 -4.82
N VAL A 127 -1.88 -1.97 -5.11
CA VAL A 127 -2.58 -3.26 -5.05
C VAL A 127 -2.03 -4.30 -6.02
N ASP A 128 -1.21 -3.90 -6.99
CA ASP A 128 -0.54 -4.79 -7.92
C ASP A 128 0.83 -5.29 -7.42
N GLY A 129 1.29 -4.80 -6.26
CA GLY A 129 2.59 -5.11 -5.67
C GLY A 129 3.71 -4.15 -6.08
N THR A 130 3.39 -3.05 -6.76
CA THR A 130 4.35 -1.98 -7.01
C THR A 130 4.69 -1.26 -5.70
N VAL A 131 5.99 -1.12 -5.42
CA VAL A 131 6.50 -0.41 -4.24
C VAL A 131 7.00 0.98 -4.65
N TYR A 132 6.58 1.99 -3.92
CA TYR A 132 7.01 3.38 -4.12
C TYR A 132 7.77 3.86 -2.90
N VAL A 133 8.94 4.48 -3.10
CA VAL A 133 9.78 4.99 -2.01
C VAL A 133 10.19 6.43 -2.29
N ALA A 134 9.84 7.31 -1.36
CA ALA A 134 10.17 8.73 -1.37
C ALA A 134 11.62 8.94 -0.91
N THR A 135 12.48 9.53 -1.75
CA THR A 135 13.90 9.75 -1.46
C THR A 135 14.40 11.13 -1.90
N ASP A 136 15.61 11.53 -1.50
CA ASP A 136 16.18 12.81 -1.97
C ASP A 136 16.49 12.83 -3.47
N ALA A 137 16.64 11.66 -4.09
CA ALA A 137 16.90 11.51 -5.52
C ALA A 137 15.61 11.45 -6.37
N GLY A 138 14.43 11.47 -5.74
CA GLY A 138 13.14 11.38 -6.42
C GLY A 138 12.24 10.31 -5.81
N LEU A 139 11.34 9.79 -6.63
CA LEU A 139 10.48 8.66 -6.27
C LEU A 139 11.04 7.39 -6.90
N LEU A 140 11.57 6.49 -6.09
CA LEU A 140 11.91 5.15 -6.51
C LEU A 140 10.62 4.35 -6.73
N VAL A 141 10.56 3.62 -7.84
CA VAL A 141 9.48 2.70 -8.18
C VAL A 141 10.08 1.32 -8.39
N ARG A 142 9.59 0.31 -7.66
CA ARG A 142 9.85 -1.11 -7.91
C ARG A 142 8.59 -1.76 -8.45
N THR A 143 8.62 -2.23 -9.69
CA THR A 143 7.48 -2.96 -10.26
C THR A 143 7.35 -4.37 -9.64
N PRO A 144 6.22 -5.06 -9.86
CA PRO A 144 6.06 -6.45 -9.40
C PRO A 144 7.07 -7.42 -10.06
N SER A 145 7.52 -7.11 -11.29
CA SER A 145 8.60 -7.86 -11.97
C SER A 145 9.98 -7.66 -11.34
N GLY A 146 10.14 -6.67 -10.45
CA GLY A 146 11.40 -6.34 -9.79
C GLY A 146 12.21 -5.27 -10.52
N ASP A 147 11.67 -4.64 -11.56
CA ASP A 147 12.32 -3.53 -12.24
C ASP A 147 12.33 -2.30 -11.35
N LEU A 148 13.47 -1.62 -11.29
CA LEU A 148 13.65 -0.40 -10.50
C LEU A 148 13.86 0.80 -11.41
N SER A 149 13.16 1.89 -11.10
CA SER A 149 13.33 3.18 -11.78
C SER A 149 13.17 4.34 -10.79
N VAL A 150 13.76 5.49 -11.10
CA VAL A 150 13.63 6.70 -10.28
C VAL A 150 12.97 7.80 -11.11
N ARG A 151 11.84 8.32 -10.62
CA ARG A 151 11.19 9.51 -11.16
C ARG A 151 11.73 10.75 -10.46
N THR A 152 12.46 11.59 -11.19
CA THR A 152 13.21 12.72 -10.61
C THR A 152 12.39 14.00 -10.43
N PHE A 153 11.22 14.11 -11.06
CA PHE A 153 10.37 15.32 -11.11
C PHE A 153 11.09 16.60 -11.57
N ALA A 154 12.22 16.46 -12.26
CA ALA A 154 13.01 17.56 -12.79
C ALA A 154 12.91 17.58 -14.32
N ALA A 155 13.13 18.76 -14.91
CA ALA A 155 13.31 18.85 -16.36
C ALA A 155 14.52 18.01 -16.81
N PRO A 156 14.56 17.52 -18.06
CA PRO A 156 15.73 16.79 -18.58
C PRO A 156 17.02 17.58 -18.37
N GLY A 157 18.02 16.96 -17.72
CA GLY A 157 19.31 17.57 -17.42
C GLY A 157 19.36 18.43 -16.13
N ALA A 158 18.22 18.70 -15.49
CA ALA A 158 18.19 19.35 -14.18
C ALA A 158 18.42 18.33 -13.04
N PRO A 159 18.94 18.77 -11.87
CA PRO A 159 19.08 17.89 -10.72
C PRO A 159 17.73 17.37 -10.24
N ALA A 160 17.71 16.13 -9.75
CA ALA A 160 16.49 15.53 -9.23
C ALA A 160 15.91 16.32 -8.05
N ARG A 161 14.59 16.33 -7.93
CA ARG A 161 13.88 16.95 -6.81
C ARG A 161 13.61 15.90 -5.75
N SER A 162 13.91 16.24 -4.49
CA SER A 162 13.62 15.39 -3.33
C SER A 162 12.12 15.15 -3.19
N VAL A 163 11.76 13.91 -2.88
CA VAL A 163 10.41 13.49 -2.54
C VAL A 163 10.38 13.16 -1.06
N SER A 164 9.64 13.95 -0.27
CA SER A 164 9.63 13.83 1.20
C SER A 164 8.47 12.99 1.74
N ALA A 165 7.49 12.69 0.91
CA ALA A 165 6.37 11.82 1.25
C ALA A 165 5.76 11.23 -0.01
N VAL A 166 5.17 10.05 0.14
CA VAL A 166 4.40 9.36 -0.89
C VAL A 166 3.18 8.73 -0.24
N SER A 167 2.08 8.67 -0.97
CA SER A 167 0.95 7.80 -0.66
C SER A 167 0.34 7.29 -1.97
N VAL A 168 -0.11 6.05 -1.96
CA VAL A 168 -0.79 5.40 -3.06
C VAL A 168 -2.27 5.27 -2.69
N GLY A 169 -3.12 5.73 -3.59
CA GLY A 169 -4.55 5.53 -3.55
C GLY A 169 -5.00 4.63 -4.69
N LEU A 170 -6.29 4.32 -4.71
CA LEU A 170 -6.83 3.45 -5.75
C LEU A 170 -6.75 4.10 -7.15
N ASP A 171 -6.78 5.41 -7.30
CA ASP A 171 -6.76 6.04 -8.64
C ASP A 171 -5.40 6.59 -9.05
N GLY A 172 -4.38 6.45 -8.20
CA GLY A 172 -3.07 6.99 -8.48
C GLY A 172 -2.22 7.19 -7.25
N LEU A 173 -1.17 7.97 -7.42
CA LEU A 173 -0.18 8.23 -6.38
C LEU A 173 -0.11 9.73 -6.10
N ALA A 174 0.11 10.10 -4.85
CA ALA A 174 0.46 11.44 -4.45
C ALA A 174 1.87 11.46 -3.85
N ALA A 175 2.59 12.54 -4.07
CA ALA A 175 3.91 12.76 -3.53
C ALA A 175 4.12 14.22 -3.13
N VAL A 176 4.94 14.46 -2.11
CA VAL A 176 5.44 15.81 -1.80
C VAL A 176 6.81 15.98 -2.44
N VAL A 177 6.91 16.82 -3.47
CA VAL A 177 8.12 17.06 -4.28
C VAL A 177 8.68 18.45 -3.97
N GLY A 178 9.74 18.51 -3.15
CA GLY A 178 10.11 19.76 -2.49
C GLY A 178 8.98 20.22 -1.58
N THR A 179 8.27 21.28 -1.96
CA THR A 179 7.06 21.76 -1.25
C THR A 179 5.76 21.48 -2.00
N ASP A 180 5.83 20.99 -3.24
CA ASP A 180 4.64 20.79 -4.08
C ASP A 180 3.98 19.45 -3.74
N VAL A 181 2.67 19.46 -3.52
CA VAL A 181 1.88 18.23 -3.46
C VAL A 181 1.47 17.88 -4.88
N VAL A 182 1.96 16.76 -5.39
CA VAL A 182 1.79 16.32 -6.77
C VAL A 182 0.98 15.03 -6.81
N VAL A 183 -0.09 15.00 -7.61
CA VAL A 183 -0.76 13.75 -7.99
C VAL A 183 -0.15 13.25 -9.30
N VAL A 184 0.17 11.97 -9.33
CA VAL A 184 0.81 11.27 -10.44
C VAL A 184 -0.18 10.29 -11.04
N SER A 185 -0.36 10.38 -12.36
CA SER A 185 -1.19 9.48 -13.16
C SER A 185 -0.46 9.09 -14.45
N ALA A 186 -1.07 8.19 -15.23
CA ALA A 186 -0.61 7.85 -16.57
C ALA A 186 -0.58 9.07 -17.52
N ALA A 187 -1.43 10.07 -17.29
CA ALA A 187 -1.47 11.30 -18.07
C ALA A 187 -0.37 12.32 -17.69
N GLY A 188 0.33 12.12 -16.57
CA GLY A 188 1.38 13.01 -16.10
C GLY A 188 1.28 13.35 -14.62
N SER A 189 1.99 14.41 -14.22
CA SER A 189 1.98 14.97 -12.87
C SER A 189 1.17 16.26 -12.83
N LEU A 190 0.31 16.41 -11.81
CA LEU A 190 -0.43 17.63 -11.53
C LEU A 190 -0.11 18.13 -10.13
N VAL A 191 0.29 19.39 -9.98
CA VAL A 191 0.40 20.03 -8.66
C VAL A 191 -1.01 20.36 -8.17
N VAL A 192 -1.37 19.83 -7.01
CA VAL A 192 -2.72 19.98 -6.40
C VAL A 192 -2.69 20.82 -5.12
N GLY A 193 -1.50 21.20 -4.65
CA GLY A 193 -1.33 22.03 -3.46
C GLY A 193 0.13 22.13 -3.04
N THR A 194 0.36 22.60 -1.82
CA THR A 194 1.69 22.71 -1.21
C THR A 194 1.67 22.16 0.21
N ALA A 195 2.80 21.62 0.67
CA ALA A 195 2.98 21.12 2.03
C ALA A 195 4.38 21.44 2.53
N SER A 196 4.53 21.58 3.84
CA SER A 196 5.86 21.76 4.45
C SER A 196 6.62 20.44 4.56
N THR A 197 7.93 20.56 4.76
CA THR A 197 8.83 19.41 4.94
C THR A 197 8.36 18.50 6.07
N GLY A 198 8.38 17.19 5.85
CA GLY A 198 7.94 16.20 6.83
C GLY A 198 6.44 15.94 6.83
N ALA A 199 5.68 16.54 5.91
CA ALA A 199 4.28 16.22 5.69
C ALA A 199 4.06 14.71 5.47
N LYS A 200 2.87 14.23 5.83
CA LYS A 200 2.39 12.88 5.54
C LYS A 200 1.16 12.96 4.67
N LEU A 201 1.04 11.98 3.78
CA LEU A 201 -0.05 11.89 2.80
C LEU A 201 -0.86 10.63 3.11
N ALA A 202 -2.16 10.71 2.89
CA ALA A 202 -3.04 9.55 2.87
C ALA A 202 -4.19 9.80 1.90
N PHE A 203 -4.57 8.79 1.11
CA PHE A 203 -5.84 8.83 0.40
C PHE A 203 -6.96 8.29 1.27
N ASP A 204 -8.14 8.91 1.21
CA ASP A 204 -9.35 8.28 1.71
C ASP A 204 -10.03 7.42 0.64
N ALA A 205 -11.09 6.72 1.05
CA ALA A 205 -11.84 5.85 0.16
C ALA A 205 -12.59 6.63 -0.96
N ASN A 206 -12.85 7.94 -0.76
CA ASN A 206 -13.38 8.82 -1.81
C ASN A 206 -12.28 9.33 -2.76
N GLY A 207 -11.03 8.93 -2.57
CA GLY A 207 -9.89 9.34 -3.37
C GLY A 207 -9.41 10.75 -3.07
N ASP A 208 -9.92 11.39 -2.01
CA ASP A 208 -9.39 12.66 -1.57
C ASP A 208 -8.06 12.47 -0.88
N LEU A 209 -7.18 13.46 -1.07
CA LEU A 209 -5.85 13.44 -0.50
C LEU A 209 -5.86 14.22 0.81
N TRP A 210 -5.49 13.56 1.89
CA TRP A 210 -5.28 14.16 3.20
C TRP A 210 -3.80 14.44 3.40
N VAL A 211 -3.50 15.68 3.78
CA VAL A 211 -2.13 16.15 4.04
C VAL A 211 -2.04 16.52 5.52
N ALA A 212 -1.19 15.80 6.25
CA ALA A 212 -0.86 16.09 7.63
C ALA A 212 0.50 16.78 7.70
N ALA A 213 0.53 18.05 8.15
CA ALA A 213 1.75 18.84 8.29
C ALA A 213 1.58 19.84 9.44
N GLU A 214 2.66 20.10 10.19
CA GLU A 214 2.67 21.13 11.26
C GLU A 214 1.51 21.01 12.27
N GLY A 215 1.13 19.78 12.63
CA GLY A 215 0.03 19.53 13.57
C GLY A 215 -1.36 19.83 13.00
N LYS A 216 -1.49 20.06 11.69
CA LYS A 216 -2.77 20.24 10.99
C LYS A 216 -2.98 19.12 9.99
N VAL A 217 -4.24 18.77 9.78
CA VAL A 217 -4.68 17.87 8.72
C VAL A 217 -5.59 18.65 7.78
N SER A 218 -5.25 18.66 6.50
CA SER A 218 -6.01 19.35 5.45
C SER A 218 -6.43 18.37 4.36
N ARG A 219 -7.60 18.59 3.78
CA ARG A 219 -8.13 17.79 2.67
C ARG A 219 -7.93 18.55 1.37
N LEU A 220 -7.32 17.89 0.39
CA LEU A 220 -7.27 18.31 -1.00
C LEU A 220 -8.28 17.43 -1.76
N ALA A 221 -9.31 18.06 -2.31
CA ALA A 221 -10.37 17.39 -3.07
C ALA A 221 -9.86 16.95 -4.45
N ALA A 222 -8.93 16.00 -4.45
CA ALA A 222 -8.35 15.40 -5.65
C ALA A 222 -9.14 14.17 -6.13
N GLY A 223 -10.08 13.68 -5.31
CA GLY A 223 -10.82 12.46 -5.56
C GLY A 223 -11.96 12.62 -6.56
N LYS A 224 -12.26 11.51 -7.25
CA LYS A 224 -13.53 11.32 -7.97
C LYS A 224 -14.36 10.30 -7.21
N PRO A 225 -15.36 10.69 -6.41
CA PRO A 225 -16.14 9.75 -5.62
C PRO A 225 -16.73 8.64 -6.49
N VAL A 226 -16.55 7.37 -6.10
CA VAL A 226 -17.10 6.23 -6.86
C VAL A 226 -18.59 6.11 -6.64
N SER A 227 -19.31 5.88 -7.73
CA SER A 227 -20.76 5.81 -7.79
C SER A 227 -21.22 4.43 -8.23
N PHE A 228 -22.32 3.94 -7.67
CA PHE A 228 -22.84 2.64 -8.09
C PHE A 228 -23.31 2.70 -9.55
N GLU A 229 -24.17 3.65 -9.89
CA GLU A 229 -24.77 3.75 -11.23
C GLU A 229 -23.72 4.03 -12.31
N ARG A 230 -22.77 4.93 -12.04
CA ARG A 230 -21.78 5.34 -13.03
C ARG A 230 -20.64 4.33 -13.20
N ASP A 231 -20.13 3.76 -12.11
CA ASP A 231 -18.86 3.04 -12.15
C ASP A 231 -19.01 1.54 -11.83
N VAL A 232 -19.82 1.18 -10.82
CA VAL A 232 -19.90 -0.22 -10.34
C VAL A 232 -20.87 -1.05 -11.16
N LYS A 233 -22.06 -0.54 -11.44
CA LYS A 233 -23.11 -1.22 -12.19
C LYS A 233 -22.62 -1.63 -13.58
N PRO A 234 -21.96 -0.78 -14.38
CA PRO A 234 -21.42 -1.22 -15.67
C PRO A 234 -20.43 -2.38 -15.52
N PHE A 235 -19.57 -2.34 -14.51
CA PHE A 235 -18.65 -3.44 -14.22
C PHE A 235 -19.40 -4.72 -13.86
N MET A 236 -20.37 -4.66 -12.94
CA MET A 236 -21.16 -5.82 -12.52
C MET A 236 -21.96 -6.43 -13.67
N THR A 237 -22.62 -5.59 -14.47
CA THR A 237 -23.36 -6.02 -15.65
C THR A 237 -22.45 -6.71 -16.66
N GLN A 238 -21.27 -6.15 -16.92
CA GLN A 238 -20.33 -6.68 -17.90
C GLN A 238 -19.63 -7.97 -17.43
N ARG A 239 -19.24 -8.04 -16.15
CA ARG A 239 -18.31 -9.07 -15.63
C ARG A 239 -18.96 -10.14 -14.76
N CYS A 240 -20.15 -9.88 -14.21
CA CYS A 240 -20.79 -10.76 -13.22
C CYS A 240 -22.20 -11.21 -13.64
N GLN A 241 -22.98 -10.31 -14.24
CA GLN A 241 -24.42 -10.53 -14.42
C GLN A 241 -24.75 -11.70 -15.35
N SER A 242 -23.93 -12.02 -16.36
CA SER A 242 -24.23 -13.11 -17.30
C SER A 242 -24.41 -14.47 -16.61
N CYS A 243 -23.61 -14.76 -15.58
CA CYS A 243 -23.74 -15.99 -14.80
C CYS A 243 -24.77 -15.85 -13.68
N HIS A 244 -24.82 -14.70 -13.01
CA HIS A 244 -25.67 -14.47 -11.85
C HIS A 244 -27.13 -14.16 -12.18
N ALA A 245 -27.47 -13.80 -13.41
CA ALA A 245 -28.86 -13.59 -13.83
C ALA A 245 -29.66 -14.91 -13.93
N SER A 246 -29.02 -15.99 -14.37
CA SER A 246 -29.67 -17.28 -14.66
C SER A 246 -29.18 -18.43 -13.79
N GLY A 247 -28.13 -18.21 -12.99
CA GLY A 247 -27.47 -19.24 -12.20
C GLY A 247 -26.56 -20.15 -13.02
N ALA A 248 -26.09 -19.67 -14.17
CA ALA A 248 -25.17 -20.43 -15.01
C ALA A 248 -23.88 -20.78 -14.26
N ALA A 249 -23.31 -21.95 -14.60
CA ALA A 249 -22.12 -22.49 -13.92
C ALA A 249 -22.27 -22.65 -12.40
N GLY A 250 -23.51 -22.84 -11.90
CA GLY A 250 -23.80 -23.00 -10.47
C GLY A 250 -23.72 -21.69 -9.68
N ALA A 251 -23.74 -20.54 -10.35
CA ALA A 251 -23.77 -19.26 -9.68
C ALA A 251 -25.10 -19.07 -8.92
N PRO A 252 -25.10 -18.47 -7.72
CA PRO A 252 -26.34 -18.06 -7.08
C PRO A 252 -27.01 -16.97 -7.93
N ILE A 253 -28.31 -17.11 -8.15
CA ILE A 253 -29.09 -16.09 -8.87
C ILE A 253 -29.12 -14.81 -8.04
N ARG A 254 -28.51 -13.73 -8.54
CA ARG A 254 -28.39 -12.42 -7.88
C ARG A 254 -28.40 -11.31 -8.94
N ALA A 255 -29.17 -10.25 -8.69
CA ALA A 255 -29.27 -9.09 -9.57
C ALA A 255 -28.20 -8.04 -9.23
N PHE A 256 -26.95 -8.25 -9.66
CA PHE A 256 -25.83 -7.34 -9.37
C PHE A 256 -25.87 -6.02 -10.13
N ASP A 257 -26.82 -5.86 -11.05
CA ASP A 257 -27.17 -4.58 -11.66
C ASP A 257 -28.00 -3.66 -10.74
N THR A 258 -28.35 -4.11 -9.53
CA THR A 258 -29.04 -3.31 -8.51
C THR A 258 -28.12 -2.96 -7.34
N TYR A 259 -28.27 -1.75 -6.80
CA TYR A 259 -27.45 -1.24 -5.70
C TYR A 259 -27.54 -2.14 -4.46
N GLU A 260 -28.77 -2.41 -3.99
CA GLU A 260 -29.01 -3.15 -2.75
C GLU A 260 -28.38 -4.55 -2.77
N THR A 261 -28.57 -5.30 -3.86
CA THR A 261 -28.00 -6.65 -4.01
C THR A 261 -26.47 -6.60 -4.03
N SER A 262 -25.90 -5.69 -4.80
CA SER A 262 -24.44 -5.54 -4.89
C SER A 262 -23.85 -5.09 -3.57
N LYS A 263 -24.53 -4.21 -2.83
CA LYS A 263 -24.00 -3.64 -1.58
C LYS A 263 -24.04 -4.68 -0.47
N ALA A 264 -25.13 -5.43 -0.36
CA ALA A 264 -25.25 -6.55 0.58
C ALA A 264 -24.17 -7.62 0.35
N ALA A 265 -23.73 -7.82 -0.90
CA ALA A 265 -22.71 -8.79 -1.26
C ALA A 265 -21.28 -8.21 -1.38
N ALA A 266 -21.07 -6.91 -1.18
CA ALA A 266 -19.83 -6.23 -1.56
C ALA A 266 -18.57 -6.85 -0.92
N GLY A 267 -18.63 -7.21 0.36
CA GLY A 267 -17.52 -7.88 1.05
C GLY A 267 -17.22 -9.29 0.51
N GLU A 268 -18.24 -10.06 0.14
CA GLU A 268 -18.08 -11.37 -0.49
C GLU A 268 -17.47 -11.23 -1.90
N ILE A 269 -17.96 -10.25 -2.66
CA ILE A 269 -17.47 -9.95 -4.01
C ILE A 269 -15.98 -9.61 -3.96
N VAL A 270 -15.57 -8.70 -3.07
CA VAL A 270 -14.15 -8.31 -2.91
C VAL A 270 -13.28 -9.53 -2.56
N LYS A 271 -13.69 -10.37 -1.60
CA LYS A 271 -12.94 -11.58 -1.24
C LYS A 271 -12.76 -12.54 -2.42
N ARG A 272 -13.80 -12.75 -3.23
CA ARG A 272 -13.73 -13.64 -4.41
C ARG A 272 -12.90 -13.06 -5.56
N LEU A 273 -12.95 -11.74 -5.76
CA LEU A 273 -12.15 -11.04 -6.78
C LEU A 273 -10.65 -11.06 -6.47
N ARG A 274 -10.30 -10.92 -5.18
CA ARG A 274 -8.91 -11.02 -4.70
C ARG A 274 -8.39 -12.46 -4.63
N ALA A 275 -9.23 -13.44 -4.94
CA ALA A 275 -8.97 -14.88 -4.79
C ALA A 275 -8.71 -15.34 -3.34
N ASP A 276 -9.13 -14.53 -2.36
CA ASP A 276 -9.09 -14.86 -0.92
C ASP A 276 -10.19 -15.87 -0.53
N ALA A 277 -11.14 -16.13 -1.43
CA ALA A 277 -12.21 -17.11 -1.25
C ALA A 277 -12.42 -17.96 -2.51
N ARG A 278 -12.87 -19.21 -2.30
CA ARG A 278 -13.20 -20.16 -3.38
C ARG A 278 -14.73 -20.32 -3.53
N PRO A 279 -15.22 -20.51 -4.76
CA PRO A 279 -14.48 -20.39 -6.03
C PRO A 279 -14.12 -18.92 -6.33
N VAL A 280 -12.95 -18.70 -6.94
CA VAL A 280 -12.51 -17.38 -7.43
C VAL A 280 -13.49 -16.90 -8.50
N MET A 281 -13.82 -15.62 -8.47
CA MET A 281 -14.71 -15.01 -9.47
C MET A 281 -13.99 -13.91 -10.26
N PRO A 282 -14.24 -13.82 -11.58
CA PRO A 282 -15.05 -14.73 -12.39
C PRO A 282 -14.37 -16.11 -12.56
N PRO A 283 -15.10 -17.15 -13.00
CA PRO A 283 -14.51 -18.46 -13.29
C PRO A 283 -13.37 -18.33 -14.31
N PRO A 284 -12.31 -19.17 -14.24
CA PRO A 284 -11.15 -19.07 -15.14
C PRO A 284 -11.51 -19.06 -16.64
N SER A 285 -12.61 -19.72 -17.03
CA SER A 285 -13.10 -19.76 -18.41
C SER A 285 -13.58 -18.41 -18.96
N MET A 286 -13.87 -17.43 -18.09
CA MET A 286 -14.31 -16.08 -18.47
C MET A 286 -13.17 -15.06 -18.51
N GLY A 287 -11.92 -15.52 -18.34
CA GLY A 287 -10.74 -14.68 -18.22
C GLY A 287 -10.52 -14.20 -16.79
N LYS A 288 -9.25 -14.03 -16.43
CA LYS A 288 -8.85 -13.56 -15.10
C LYS A 288 -8.92 -12.04 -15.05
N LEU A 289 -9.64 -11.50 -14.07
CA LEU A 289 -9.56 -10.07 -13.76
C LEU A 289 -8.25 -9.75 -13.04
N THR A 290 -7.63 -8.67 -13.45
CA THR A 290 -6.47 -8.08 -12.77
C THR A 290 -6.94 -7.19 -11.61
N PRO A 291 -6.07 -6.90 -10.62
CA PRO A 291 -6.39 -5.93 -9.56
C PRO A 291 -6.83 -4.55 -10.08
N ALA A 292 -6.31 -4.14 -11.24
CA ALA A 292 -6.74 -2.91 -11.90
C ALA A 292 -8.20 -2.98 -12.37
N ASP A 293 -8.64 -4.13 -12.90
CA ASP A 293 -9.99 -4.29 -13.45
C ASP A 293 -11.08 -4.11 -12.38
N TYR A 294 -10.87 -4.66 -11.19
CA TYR A 294 -11.90 -4.67 -10.14
C TYR A 294 -11.72 -3.57 -9.07
N ARG A 295 -10.77 -2.66 -9.29
CA ARG A 295 -10.41 -1.62 -8.33
C ARG A 295 -11.60 -0.74 -7.94
N VAL A 296 -12.45 -0.43 -8.91
CA VAL A 296 -13.70 0.33 -8.72
C VAL A 296 -14.65 -0.34 -7.72
N VAL A 297 -14.79 -1.67 -7.76
CA VAL A 297 -15.67 -2.43 -6.87
C VAL A 297 -15.12 -2.44 -5.45
N VAL A 298 -13.80 -2.63 -5.30
CA VAL A 298 -13.14 -2.59 -4.00
C VAL A 298 -13.34 -1.22 -3.36
N ARG A 299 -13.13 -0.13 -4.11
CA ARG A 299 -13.32 1.23 -3.62
C ARG A 299 -14.75 1.48 -3.15
N TRP A 300 -15.72 1.10 -3.97
CA TRP A 300 -17.12 1.27 -3.67
C TRP A 300 -17.56 0.43 -2.46
N ALA A 301 -17.04 -0.79 -2.33
CA ALA A 301 -17.33 -1.65 -1.18
C ALA A 301 -16.91 -0.97 0.14
N LEU A 302 -15.76 -0.28 0.14
CA LEU A 302 -15.20 0.43 1.29
C LEU A 302 -15.94 1.73 1.61
N THR A 303 -16.35 2.50 0.60
CA THR A 303 -17.07 3.79 0.79
C THR A 303 -18.56 3.62 1.06
N GLY A 304 -19.19 2.61 0.46
CA GLY A 304 -20.62 2.38 0.54
C GLY A 304 -21.49 3.50 0.01
N THR A 305 -21.00 4.27 -0.96
CA THR A 305 -21.73 5.40 -1.52
C THR A 305 -22.85 4.92 -2.45
N PRO A 306 -24.12 5.28 -2.18
CA PRO A 306 -25.26 4.89 -3.02
C PRO A 306 -25.44 5.71 -4.29
N LEU A 307 -24.76 6.85 -4.41
CA LEU A 307 -24.99 7.84 -5.47
C LEU A 307 -24.47 7.40 -6.83
#